data_AF-A0A1I3DPR2-F1
#
_entry.id   AF-A0A1I3DPR2-F1
#
_cell.length_a   1.000
_cell.length_b   1.000
_cell.length_c   1.000
_cell.angle_alpha   90.00
_cell.angle_beta   90.00
_cell.angle_gamma   90.00
#
_symmetry.space_group_name_H-M   'P 1'
#
loop_
_entity.id
_entity.type
_entity.pdbx_description
1 polymer ?
#
loop_
_entity_poly.entity_id
_entity_poly.type
_entity_poly.pdbx_seq_one_letter_code
_entity_poly.pdbx_strand_id
1 'polypeptide(L)'
;MTDPVKPIGQLVKAGRIEKNYTQQQLAELSGISLRSVQRIESGQVSPRRYTLNLLADILETDFSERQPVPEATSNNFSRERRLILSIGLGLLWLLLGLAYVFQSPFFPETAFELMLYIAGFLTTYLVVLWRLWR
;
A
#
# COMPACT_ATOMS: atom_id res chain seq x y z
N MET A 1 20.54 17.49 7.93
CA MET A 1 21.15 16.62 6.90
C MET A 1 20.48 15.25 6.98
N THR A 2 19.59 14.91 6.06
CA THR A 2 19.12 13.53 5.90
C THR A 2 20.14 12.81 5.03
N ASP A 3 20.91 11.89 5.61
CA ASP A 3 21.82 11.06 4.82
C ASP A 3 21.03 10.37 3.70
N PRO A 4 21.47 10.44 2.43
CA PRO A 4 20.77 9.77 1.35
C PRO A 4 20.71 8.28 1.67
N VAL A 5 19.49 7.71 1.65
CA VAL A 5 19.26 6.29 1.90
C VAL A 5 20.13 5.49 0.92
N LYS A 6 21.23 4.93 1.44
CA LYS A 6 22.14 4.11 0.62
C LYS A 6 21.37 2.88 0.14
N PRO A 7 21.32 2.60 -1.18
CA PRO A 7 20.65 1.43 -1.70
C PRO A 7 21.30 0.16 -1.15
N ILE A 8 20.50 -0.90 -0.98
CA ILE A 8 20.92 -2.21 -0.44
C ILE A 8 22.25 -2.70 -1.06
N GLY A 9 22.42 -2.55 -2.37
CA GLY A 9 23.66 -2.92 -3.06
C GLY A 9 24.93 -2.25 -2.51
N GLN A 10 24.84 -0.98 -2.12
CA GLN A 10 25.96 -0.26 -1.52
C GLN A 10 26.26 -0.75 -0.09
N LEU A 11 25.24 -1.16 0.66
CA LEU A 11 25.41 -1.73 2.00
C LEU A 11 26.08 -3.11 1.92
N VAL A 12 25.64 -3.96 1.00
CA VAL A 12 26.29 -5.25 0.73
C VAL A 12 27.76 -5.05 0.36
N LYS A 13 28.05 -4.09 -0.52
CA LYS A 13 29.42 -3.74 -0.90
C LYS A 13 30.24 -3.24 0.31
N ALA A 14 29.65 -2.39 1.15
CA ALA A 14 30.31 -1.85 2.34
C ALA A 14 30.64 -2.96 3.34
N GLY A 15 29.66 -3.80 3.71
CA GLY A 15 29.88 -4.93 4.62
C GLY A 15 30.89 -5.93 4.07
N ARG A 16 30.88 -6.17 2.75
CA ARG A 16 31.90 -7.02 2.09
C ARG A 16 33.32 -6.48 2.29
N ILE A 17 33.50 -5.17 2.12
CA ILE A 17 34.81 -4.50 2.27
C ILE A 17 35.24 -4.51 3.75
N GLU A 18 34.31 -4.25 4.67
CA GLU A 18 34.57 -4.28 6.11
C GLU A 18 35.05 -5.66 6.60
N LYS A 19 34.47 -6.73 6.05
CA LYS A 19 34.89 -8.13 6.31
C LYS A 19 36.07 -8.59 5.43
N ASN A 20 36.66 -7.72 4.60
CA ASN A 20 37.77 -8.02 3.70
C ASN A 20 37.51 -9.16 2.69
N TYR A 21 36.26 -9.34 2.26
CA TYR A 21 35.91 -10.35 1.27
C TYR A 21 36.03 -9.84 -0.17
N THR A 22 36.48 -10.69 -1.08
CA THR A 22 36.32 -10.47 -2.52
C THR A 22 34.88 -10.78 -2.96
N GLN A 23 34.45 -10.29 -4.13
CA GLN A 23 33.12 -10.64 -4.66
C GLN A 23 32.96 -12.15 -4.88
N GLN A 24 34.06 -12.84 -5.21
CA GLN A 24 34.07 -14.30 -5.36
C GLN A 24 33.93 -15.01 -4.02
N GLN A 25 34.66 -14.57 -2.99
CA GLN A 25 34.51 -15.13 -1.64
C GLN A 25 33.11 -14.90 -1.08
N LEU A 26 32.52 -13.71 -1.28
CA LEU A 26 31.14 -13.47 -0.88
C LEU A 26 30.15 -14.39 -1.62
N ALA A 27 30.38 -14.62 -2.92
CA ALA A 27 29.57 -15.54 -3.72
C ALA A 27 29.64 -16.98 -3.18
N GLU A 28 30.84 -17.46 -2.86
CA GLU A 28 31.08 -18.78 -2.27
C GLU A 28 30.44 -18.92 -0.89
N LEU A 29 30.64 -17.95 0.00
CA LEU A 29 30.08 -17.94 1.36
C LEU A 29 28.55 -17.88 1.35
N SER A 30 27.96 -17.06 0.47
CA SER A 30 26.50 -16.86 0.39
C SER A 30 25.79 -17.87 -0.51
N GLY A 31 26.52 -18.75 -1.20
CA GLY A 31 25.96 -19.74 -2.11
C GLY A 31 25.24 -19.13 -3.32
N ILE A 32 25.51 -17.87 -3.68
CA ILE A 32 24.95 -17.22 -4.87
C ILE A 32 26.03 -17.01 -5.93
N SER A 33 25.64 -16.91 -7.19
CA SER A 33 26.62 -16.71 -8.27
C SER A 33 27.37 -15.37 -8.14
N LEU A 34 28.63 -15.34 -8.59
CA LEU A 34 29.42 -14.09 -8.70
C LEU A 34 28.66 -12.99 -9.47
N ARG A 35 27.97 -13.38 -10.55
CA ARG A 35 27.12 -12.47 -11.33
C ARG A 35 25.99 -11.88 -10.49
N SER A 36 25.40 -12.67 -9.59
CA SER A 36 24.37 -12.19 -8.65
C SER A 36 24.94 -11.17 -7.69
N VAL A 37 26.10 -11.44 -7.07
CA VAL A 37 26.79 -10.49 -6.17
C VAL A 37 27.05 -9.16 -6.89
N GLN A 38 27.61 -9.19 -8.10
CA GLN A 38 27.89 -7.99 -8.89
C GLN A 38 26.62 -7.19 -9.23
N ARG A 39 25.54 -7.87 -9.64
CA ARG A 39 24.26 -7.22 -9.95
C ARG A 39 23.60 -6.62 -8.71
N ILE A 40 23.75 -7.25 -7.55
CA ILE A 40 23.27 -6.73 -6.28
C ILE A 40 24.08 -5.49 -5.89
N GLU A 41 25.42 -5.56 -5.89
CA GLU A 41 26.29 -4.42 -5.52
C GLU A 41 26.13 -3.20 -6.45
N SER A 42 25.84 -3.45 -7.74
CA SER A 42 25.57 -2.39 -8.73
C SER A 42 24.12 -1.88 -8.73
N GLY A 43 23.23 -2.48 -7.92
CA GLY A 43 21.82 -2.09 -7.84
C GLY A 43 20.97 -2.49 -9.06
N GLN A 44 21.47 -3.35 -9.96
CA GLN A 44 20.72 -3.86 -11.12
C GLN A 44 19.62 -4.84 -10.72
N VAL A 45 19.74 -5.48 -9.54
CA VAL A 45 18.77 -6.44 -9.02
C VAL A 45 18.59 -6.22 -7.53
N SER A 46 17.34 -6.21 -7.07
CA SER A 46 17.03 -6.34 -5.66
C SER A 46 17.07 -7.83 -5.27
N PRO A 47 17.95 -8.25 -4.34
CA PRO A 47 18.00 -9.63 -3.86
C PRO A 47 16.71 -10.02 -3.16
N ARG A 48 16.28 -11.28 -3.32
CA ARG A 48 15.12 -11.81 -2.60
C ARG A 48 15.38 -11.84 -1.10
N ARG A 49 14.32 -11.83 -0.29
CA ARG A 49 14.40 -11.88 1.19
C ARG A 49 15.30 -13.02 1.71
N TYR A 50 15.24 -14.20 1.09
CA TYR A 50 16.13 -15.32 1.41
C TYR A 50 17.62 -14.97 1.20
N THR A 51 17.96 -14.41 0.04
CA THR A 51 19.33 -13.97 -0.26
C THR A 51 19.79 -12.85 0.65
N LEU A 52 18.88 -11.94 1.02
CA LEU A 52 19.18 -10.87 1.98
C LEU A 52 19.49 -11.41 3.37
N ASN A 53 18.76 -12.43 3.83
CA ASN A 53 19.05 -13.06 5.12
C ASN A 53 20.42 -13.76 5.11
N LEU A 54 20.77 -14.46 4.03
CA LEU A 54 22.09 -15.10 3.88
C LEU A 54 23.21 -14.05 3.91
N LEU A 55 23.05 -12.98 3.14
CA LEU A 55 24.03 -11.88 3.14
C LEU A 55 24.08 -11.19 4.51
N ALA A 56 22.95 -11.03 5.19
CA ALA A 56 22.88 -10.40 6.52
C ALA A 56 23.67 -11.20 7.55
N ASP A 57 23.54 -12.53 7.50
CA ASP A 57 24.24 -13.45 8.40
C ASP A 57 25.77 -13.41 8.17
N ILE A 58 26.19 -13.50 6.91
CA ILE A 58 27.62 -13.50 6.53
C ILE A 58 28.30 -12.15 6.79
N LEU A 59 27.57 -11.07 6.52
CA LEU A 59 28.09 -9.70 6.68
C LEU A 59 27.78 -9.13 8.08
N GLU A 60 27.13 -9.90 8.96
CA GLU A 60 26.65 -9.46 10.28
C GLU A 60 25.94 -8.10 10.23
N THR A 61 25.19 -7.85 9.16
CA THR A 61 24.57 -6.56 8.87
C THR A 61 23.07 -6.74 8.73
N ASP A 62 22.29 -5.95 9.46
CA ASP A 62 20.84 -6.00 9.35
C ASP A 62 20.33 -5.25 8.10
N PHE A 63 19.89 -6.00 7.10
CA PHE A 63 19.24 -5.45 5.89
C PHE A 63 17.72 -5.32 6.04
N SER A 64 17.15 -5.72 7.18
CA SER A 64 15.69 -5.80 7.42
C SER A 64 15.02 -4.43 7.47
N GLU A 65 15.75 -3.39 7.86
CA GLU A 65 15.18 -2.04 8.03
C GLU A 65 14.97 -1.29 6.71
N ARG A 66 15.53 -1.77 5.59
CA ARG A 66 15.64 -0.99 4.34
C ARG A 66 15.25 -1.73 3.07
N GLN A 67 14.54 -2.86 3.17
CA GLN A 67 13.75 -3.27 2.02
C GLN A 67 12.65 -2.21 1.84
N PRO A 68 12.51 -1.57 0.66
CA PRO A 68 11.20 -1.09 0.29
C PRO A 68 10.34 -2.34 0.30
N VAL A 69 9.49 -2.46 1.33
CA VAL A 69 8.42 -3.44 1.36
C VAL A 69 7.80 -3.38 -0.03
N PRO A 70 7.77 -4.49 -0.80
CA PRO A 70 7.21 -4.44 -2.14
C PRO A 70 5.84 -3.79 -2.01
N GLU A 71 5.64 -2.65 -2.67
CA GLU A 71 4.36 -1.92 -2.71
C GLU A 71 3.30 -2.71 -3.50
N ALA A 72 3.29 -4.03 -3.37
CA ALA A 72 2.18 -4.87 -3.72
C ALA A 72 1.21 -4.84 -2.54
N THR A 73 -0.06 -4.54 -2.83
CA THR A 73 -1.26 -4.65 -1.98
C THR A 73 -1.69 -3.51 -1.05
N SER A 74 -0.87 -2.53 -0.64
CA SER A 74 -1.36 -1.51 0.32
C SER A 74 -2.43 -0.56 -0.27
N ASN A 75 -2.34 -0.27 -1.58
CA ASN A 75 -3.26 0.65 -2.24
C ASN A 75 -4.63 0.02 -2.54
N ASN A 76 -4.68 -1.27 -2.89
CA ASN A 76 -5.93 -1.94 -3.25
C ASN A 76 -6.83 -2.13 -2.03
N PHE A 77 -6.27 -2.52 -0.87
CA PHE A 77 -7.06 -2.66 0.36
C PHE A 77 -7.71 -1.35 0.81
N SER A 78 -7.05 -0.20 0.61
CA SER A 78 -7.64 1.11 0.94
C SER A 78 -8.74 1.53 -0.04
N ARG A 79 -8.60 1.23 -1.34
CA ARG A 79 -9.59 1.57 -2.38
C ARG A 79 -10.83 0.69 -2.28
N GLU A 80 -10.67 -0.61 -2.13
CA GLU A 80 -11.78 -1.56 -1.97
C GLU A 80 -12.60 -1.27 -0.71
N ARG A 81 -11.94 -0.96 0.42
CA ARG A 81 -12.65 -0.55 1.64
C ARG A 81 -13.43 0.75 1.44
N ARG A 82 -12.85 1.77 0.79
CA ARG A 82 -13.56 3.02 0.47
C ARG A 82 -14.74 2.79 -0.47
N LEU A 83 -14.59 1.89 -1.45
CA LEU A 83 -15.65 1.49 -2.37
C LEU A 83 -16.80 0.81 -1.61
N ILE A 84 -16.51 -0.22 -0.82
CA ILE A 84 -17.49 -0.97 -0.02
C ILE A 84 -18.23 -0.04 0.95
N LEU A 85 -17.51 0.86 1.64
CA LEU A 85 -18.11 1.83 2.56
C LEU A 85 -19.02 2.83 1.82
N SER A 86 -18.62 3.32 0.65
CA SER A 86 -19.44 4.26 -0.12
C SER A 86 -20.74 3.65 -0.64
N ILE A 87 -20.68 2.42 -1.16
CA ILE A 87 -21.84 1.69 -1.66
C ILE A 87 -22.75 1.31 -0.51
N GLY A 88 -22.19 0.76 0.57
CA GLY A 88 -22.95 0.35 1.76
C GLY A 88 -23.66 1.52 2.44
N LEU A 89 -22.96 2.64 2.61
CA LEU A 89 -23.54 3.85 3.21
C LEU A 89 -24.64 4.45 2.32
N GLY A 90 -24.43 4.48 1.00
CA GLY A 90 -25.47 4.91 0.05
C GLY A 90 -26.73 4.04 0.08
N LEU A 91 -26.56 2.72 0.06
CA LEU A 91 -27.67 1.76 0.09
C LEU A 91 -28.44 1.85 1.42
N LEU A 92 -27.73 1.90 2.54
CA LEU A 92 -28.34 2.07 3.86
C LEU A 92 -29.19 3.34 3.92
N TRP A 93 -28.62 4.44 3.44
CA TRP A 93 -29.25 5.74 3.52
C TRP A 93 -30.47 5.84 2.58
N LEU A 94 -30.42 5.19 1.40
CA LEU A 94 -31.57 5.00 0.51
C LEU A 94 -32.69 4.19 1.17
N LEU A 95 -32.36 3.06 1.81
CA LEU A 95 -33.34 2.19 2.47
C LEU A 95 -34.04 2.90 3.63
N LEU A 96 -33.28 3.66 4.44
CA LEU A 96 -33.84 4.50 5.49
C LEU A 96 -34.79 5.56 4.93
N GLY A 97 -34.39 6.21 3.83
CA GLY A 97 -35.22 7.20 3.16
C GLY A 97 -36.51 6.61 2.60
N LEU A 98 -36.46 5.40 2.04
CA LEU A 98 -37.63 4.70 1.52
C LEU A 98 -38.55 4.23 2.66
N ALA A 99 -37.98 3.73 3.75
CA ALA A 99 -38.73 3.36 4.95
C ALA A 99 -39.47 4.55 5.56
N TYR A 100 -38.85 5.74 5.58
CA TYR A 100 -39.49 6.96 6.04
C TYR A 100 -40.70 7.34 5.17
N VAL A 101 -40.56 7.28 3.84
CA VAL A 101 -41.67 7.55 2.90
C VAL A 101 -42.80 6.54 3.08
N PHE A 102 -42.49 5.27 3.28
CA PHE A 102 -43.50 4.22 3.44
C PHE A 102 -44.25 4.31 4.78
N GLN A 103 -43.55 4.68 5.85
CA GLN A 103 -44.14 4.82 7.18
C GLN A 103 -44.91 6.13 7.33
N SER A 104 -44.54 7.18 6.59
CA SER A 104 -45.14 8.50 6.76
C SER A 104 -46.54 8.55 6.14
N PRO A 105 -47.58 8.82 6.94
CA PRO A 105 -48.95 8.89 6.45
C PRO A 105 -49.26 10.18 5.67
N PHE A 106 -48.44 11.23 5.85
CA PHE A 106 -48.67 12.55 5.25
C PHE A 106 -47.61 12.92 4.21
N PHE A 107 -46.49 12.20 4.12
CA PHE A 107 -45.41 12.55 3.21
C PHE A 107 -45.29 11.55 2.06
N PRO A 108 -45.13 12.00 0.79
CA PRO A 108 -45.12 13.39 0.32
C PRO A 108 -46.53 13.96 0.06
N GLU A 109 -46.81 15.21 0.48
CA GLU A 109 -48.11 15.89 0.19
C GLU A 109 -48.13 16.46 -1.23
N THR A 110 -46.97 16.91 -1.73
CA THR A 110 -46.81 17.50 -3.05
C THR A 110 -45.67 16.86 -3.83
N ALA A 111 -45.76 16.89 -5.17
CA ALA A 111 -44.65 16.44 -6.03
C ALA A 111 -43.36 17.26 -5.77
N PHE A 112 -43.51 18.52 -5.37
CA PHE A 112 -42.40 19.40 -5.02
C PHE A 112 -41.61 18.91 -3.80
N GLU A 113 -42.30 18.48 -2.74
CA GLU A 113 -41.68 17.89 -1.55
C GLU A 113 -40.89 16.62 -1.86
N LEU A 114 -41.46 15.75 -2.70
CA LEU A 114 -40.77 14.53 -3.14
C LEU A 114 -39.50 14.87 -3.93
N MET A 115 -39.56 15.86 -4.83
CA MET A 115 -38.39 16.30 -5.60
C MET A 115 -37.30 16.91 -4.69
N LEU A 116 -37.68 17.74 -3.72
CA LEU A 116 -36.74 18.32 -2.75
C LEU A 116 -36.08 17.24 -1.88
N TYR A 117 -36.86 16.25 -1.47
CA TYR A 117 -36.37 15.12 -0.71
C TYR A 117 -35.34 14.33 -1.52
N ILE A 118 -35.67 13.89 -2.74
CA ILE A 118 -34.73 13.16 -3.60
C ILE A 118 -33.47 14.00 -3.89
N ALA A 119 -33.63 15.30 -4.14
CA ALA A 119 -32.48 16.21 -4.37
C ALA A 119 -31.60 16.35 -3.12
N GLY A 120 -32.18 16.48 -1.94
CA GLY A 120 -31.47 16.47 -0.66
C GLY A 120 -30.73 15.16 -0.43
N PHE A 121 -31.36 14.03 -0.81
CA PHE A 121 -30.72 12.73 -0.69
C PHE A 121 -29.53 12.56 -1.66
N LEU A 122 -29.69 13.03 -2.88
CA LEU A 122 -28.64 12.97 -3.90
C LEU A 122 -27.44 13.85 -3.51
N THR A 123 -27.70 15.07 -3.06
CA THR A 123 -26.63 16.05 -2.74
C THR A 123 -25.77 15.60 -1.56
N THR A 124 -26.39 15.10 -0.50
CA THR A 124 -25.68 14.53 0.67
C THR A 124 -24.88 13.28 0.28
N TYR A 125 -25.42 12.39 -0.55
CA TYR A 125 -24.69 11.23 -1.07
C TYR A 125 -23.45 11.66 -1.88
N LEU A 126 -23.58 12.66 -2.76
CA LEU A 126 -22.46 13.22 -3.53
C LEU A 126 -21.39 13.87 -2.64
N VAL A 127 -21.78 14.57 -1.56
CA VAL A 127 -20.83 15.15 -0.59
C VAL A 127 -20.07 14.05 0.17
N VAL A 128 -20.75 12.98 0.56
CA VAL A 128 -20.14 11.82 1.21
C VAL A 128 -19.15 11.12 0.28
N LEU A 129 -19.53 10.91 -0.99
CA LEU A 129 -18.61 10.38 -2.01
C LEU A 129 -17.38 11.29 -2.14
N TRP A 130 -17.57 12.59 -2.30
CA TRP A 130 -16.48 13.53 -2.41
C TRP A 130 -15.57 13.52 -1.17
N ARG A 131 -16.13 13.44 0.05
CA ARG A 131 -15.35 13.36 1.30
C ARG A 131 -14.56 12.05 1.46
N LEU A 132 -15.09 10.93 0.99
CA LEU A 132 -14.43 9.62 1.08
C LEU A 132 -13.35 9.41 0.00
N TRP A 133 -13.52 10.06 -1.15
CA TRP A 133 -12.64 9.93 -2.31
C TRP A 133 -11.67 11.10 -2.50
N ARG A 134 -11.81 12.17 -1.71
CA ARG A 134 -10.76 13.19 -1.50
C ARG A 134 -9.64 12.65 -0.61
#